data_AF-A0A1Q9NH28-F1
#
_entry.id   AF-A0A1Q9NH28-F1
#
_cell.length_a   1.000
_cell.length_b   1.000
_cell.length_c   1.000
_cell.angle_alpha   90.00
_cell.angle_beta   90.00
_cell.angle_gamma   90.00
#
_symmetry.space_group_name_H-M   'P 1'
#
loop_
_entity.id
_entity.type
_entity.pdbx_description
1 polymer ?
#
loop_
_entity_poly.entity_id
_entity_poly.type
_entity_poly.pdbx_seq_one_letter_code
_entity_poly.pdbx_strand_id
1 'polypeptide(L)'
;MTERLAELEEIHSVVIQNPKEVPSEARKRFWKIVRQIKRNPRPDEQEVIKASEIRNVLFEANRGRTYPLGPVVLLETILGLLALWGYIWTLGTPLDWSGILAWDLSNWMSFGLRFLFVFAVIAFFYPIGRIIAGKWARINLEGMCRDQYYEPTVKIDYVSFLKAPASKRRWFFFFAGFWTVITSLWLWIVGMFLAWDYTALIPAIILVIFEGAVVLSGNPSSARGEMGHYNREKKIEHVWKKNLKKLEGTG
;
A
#
# COMPACT_ATOMS: atom_id res chain seq x y z
N MET A 1 -9.90 17.27 -29.43
CA MET A 1 -8.89 16.36 -28.87
C MET A 1 -7.91 17.18 -28.05
N THR A 2 -7.66 16.85 -26.79
CA THR A 2 -6.69 17.60 -25.96
C THR A 2 -5.26 17.22 -26.35
N GLU A 3 -4.30 18.14 -26.18
CA GLU A 3 -2.87 17.89 -26.41
C GLU A 3 -2.37 16.66 -25.62
N ARG A 4 -2.83 16.52 -24.38
CA ARG A 4 -2.50 15.37 -23.51
C ARG A 4 -3.03 14.05 -24.05
N LEU A 5 -4.22 14.05 -24.67
CA LEU A 5 -4.79 12.82 -25.24
C LEU A 5 -3.98 12.36 -26.45
N ALA A 6 -3.57 13.29 -27.33
CA ALA A 6 -2.69 12.98 -28.45
C ALA A 6 -1.32 12.42 -27.98
N GLU A 7 -0.74 13.02 -26.93
CA GLU A 7 0.53 12.51 -26.35
C GLU A 7 0.34 11.12 -25.71
N LEU A 8 -0.80 10.84 -25.08
CA LEU A 8 -1.13 9.50 -24.57
C LEU A 8 -1.29 8.48 -25.70
N GLU A 9 -1.88 8.85 -26.82
CA GLU A 9 -1.99 7.97 -28.00
C GLU A 9 -0.63 7.64 -28.60
N GLU A 10 0.27 8.63 -28.72
CA GLU A 10 1.66 8.40 -29.14
C GLU A 10 2.35 7.41 -28.19
N ILE A 11 2.30 7.65 -26.88
CA ILE A 11 2.90 6.77 -25.88
C ILE A 11 2.29 5.36 -25.95
N HIS A 12 0.97 5.28 -26.11
CA HIS A 12 0.26 4.00 -26.20
C HIS A 12 0.75 3.15 -27.37
N SER A 13 0.98 3.77 -28.54
CA SER A 13 1.52 3.06 -29.71
C SER A 13 2.90 2.46 -29.43
N VAL A 14 3.78 3.21 -28.74
CA VAL A 14 5.11 2.73 -28.33
C VAL A 14 5.00 1.60 -27.30
N VAL A 15 4.10 1.74 -26.33
CA VAL A 15 3.92 0.78 -25.23
C VAL A 15 3.36 -0.55 -25.72
N ILE A 16 2.42 -0.55 -26.67
CA ILE A 16 1.83 -1.78 -27.20
C ILE A 16 2.84 -2.59 -28.04
N GLN A 17 3.71 -1.92 -28.80
CA GLN A 17 4.67 -2.61 -29.67
C GLN A 17 5.67 -3.46 -28.85
N ASN A 18 6.23 -2.90 -27.77
CA ASN A 18 7.13 -3.62 -26.89
C ASN A 18 6.99 -3.16 -25.42
N PRO A 19 6.03 -3.73 -24.67
CA PRO A 19 5.74 -3.33 -23.30
C PRO A 19 6.92 -3.49 -22.32
N LYS A 20 7.83 -4.43 -22.59
CA LYS A 20 8.95 -4.75 -21.70
C LYS A 20 10.10 -3.74 -21.85
N GLU A 21 10.34 -3.27 -23.08
CA GLU A 21 11.49 -2.42 -23.43
C GLU A 21 11.08 -0.98 -23.77
N VAL A 22 10.02 -0.49 -23.12
CA VAL A 22 9.57 0.90 -23.32
C VAL A 22 10.68 1.89 -22.94
N PRO A 23 11.07 2.81 -23.84
CA PRO A 23 12.11 3.80 -23.59
C PRO A 23 11.85 4.61 -22.31
N SER A 24 12.93 4.92 -21.58
CA SER A 24 12.85 5.68 -20.32
C SER A 24 12.20 7.05 -20.52
N GLU A 25 12.42 7.71 -21.65
CA GLU A 25 11.79 8.98 -22.01
C GLU A 25 10.27 8.86 -22.20
N ALA A 26 9.79 7.80 -22.86
CA ALA A 26 8.35 7.55 -22.99
C ALA A 26 7.70 7.32 -21.61
N ARG A 27 8.37 6.57 -20.72
CA ARG A 27 7.91 6.38 -19.33
C ARG A 27 7.88 7.70 -18.55
N LYS A 28 8.90 8.56 -18.70
CA LYS A 28 8.94 9.88 -18.04
C LYS A 28 7.80 10.78 -18.53
N ARG A 29 7.56 10.84 -19.85
CA ARG A 29 6.44 11.58 -20.46
C ARG A 29 5.10 11.08 -19.92
N PHE A 30 4.88 9.76 -19.94
CA PHE A 30 3.69 9.13 -19.37
C PHE A 30 3.42 9.55 -17.92
N TRP A 31 4.41 9.40 -17.03
CA TRP A 31 4.23 9.75 -15.62
C TRP A 31 4.05 11.26 -15.38
N LYS A 32 4.54 12.12 -16.28
CA LYS A 32 4.29 13.56 -16.26
C LYS A 32 2.81 13.85 -16.57
N ILE A 33 2.25 13.24 -17.62
CA ILE A 33 0.83 13.39 -17.99
C ILE A 33 -0.08 12.89 -16.86
N VAL A 34 0.19 11.68 -16.35
CA VAL A 34 -0.54 11.10 -15.21
C VAL A 34 -0.56 12.06 -14.01
N ARG A 35 0.57 12.71 -13.72
CA ARG A 35 0.65 13.68 -12.62
C ARG A 35 -0.21 14.92 -12.88
N GLN A 36 -0.31 15.38 -14.14
CA GLN A 36 -1.20 16.46 -14.52
C GLN A 36 -2.67 16.05 -14.36
N ILE A 37 -3.05 14.86 -14.83
CA ILE A 37 -4.40 14.29 -14.66
C ILE A 37 -4.77 14.27 -13.17
N LYS A 38 -3.91 13.72 -12.31
CA LYS A 38 -4.14 13.66 -10.87
C LYS A 38 -4.33 15.02 -10.18
N ARG A 39 -3.72 16.07 -10.72
CA ARG A 39 -3.78 17.45 -10.21
C ARG A 39 -4.99 18.23 -10.74
N ASN A 40 -5.67 17.74 -11.76
CA ASN A 40 -6.89 18.32 -12.30
C ASN A 40 -8.09 17.84 -11.45
N PRO A 41 -8.92 18.74 -10.90
CA PRO A 41 -10.17 18.37 -10.20
C PRO A 41 -11.24 17.74 -11.09
N ARG A 42 -11.24 18.06 -12.38
CA ARG A 42 -12.17 17.52 -13.38
C ARG A 42 -11.36 17.06 -14.60
N PRO A 43 -10.61 15.94 -14.49
CA PRO A 43 -9.87 15.41 -15.62
C PRO A 43 -10.85 14.92 -16.70
N ASP A 44 -10.40 14.96 -17.95
CA ASP A 44 -11.16 14.42 -19.07
C ASP A 44 -11.29 12.89 -18.96
N GLU A 45 -12.47 12.36 -19.27
CA GLU A 45 -12.79 10.94 -19.13
C GLU A 45 -11.93 10.07 -20.05
N GLN A 46 -11.68 10.52 -21.29
CA GLN A 46 -10.89 9.78 -22.27
C GLN A 46 -9.41 9.76 -21.86
N GLU A 47 -8.88 10.87 -21.35
CA GLU A 47 -7.51 10.91 -20.80
C GLU A 47 -7.33 9.90 -19.65
N VAL A 48 -8.32 9.78 -18.75
CA VAL A 48 -8.28 8.84 -17.63
C VAL A 48 -8.28 7.39 -18.12
N ILE A 49 -9.19 7.05 -19.04
CA ILE A 49 -9.28 5.71 -19.62
C ILE A 49 -7.97 5.36 -20.32
N LYS A 50 -7.47 6.25 -21.18
CA LYS A 50 -6.25 6.00 -21.96
C LYS A 50 -5.01 5.86 -21.08
N ALA A 51 -4.88 6.69 -20.05
CA ALA A 51 -3.80 6.57 -19.08
C ALA A 51 -3.87 5.25 -18.28
N SER A 52 -5.08 4.76 -17.99
CA SER A 52 -5.31 3.47 -17.34
C SER A 52 -4.89 2.29 -18.22
N GLU A 53 -5.28 2.30 -19.50
CA GLU A 53 -4.85 1.27 -20.48
C GLU A 53 -3.33 1.15 -20.54
N ILE A 54 -2.63 2.27 -20.75
CA ILE A 54 -1.17 2.32 -20.81
C ILE A 54 -0.56 1.78 -19.50
N ARG A 55 -1.09 2.22 -18.34
CA ARG A 55 -0.61 1.76 -17.04
C ARG A 55 -0.78 0.26 -16.89
N ASN A 56 -1.90 -0.31 -17.31
CA ASN A 56 -2.19 -1.73 -17.15
C ASN A 56 -1.28 -2.60 -18.02
N VAL A 57 -1.01 -2.18 -19.26
CA VAL A 57 -0.01 -2.85 -20.12
C VAL A 57 1.40 -2.79 -19.50
N LEU A 58 1.83 -1.61 -19.03
CA LEU A 58 3.12 -1.45 -18.35
C LEU A 58 3.19 -2.27 -17.04
N PHE A 59 2.08 -2.37 -16.33
CA PHE A 59 1.98 -3.11 -15.08
C PHE A 59 2.15 -4.61 -15.33
N GLU A 60 1.41 -5.17 -16.28
CA GLU A 60 1.48 -6.61 -16.61
C GLU A 60 2.86 -6.99 -17.15
N ALA A 61 3.47 -6.12 -17.97
CA ALA A 61 4.83 -6.34 -18.48
C ALA A 61 5.89 -6.42 -17.37
N ASN A 62 5.70 -5.69 -16.27
CA ASN A 62 6.67 -5.59 -15.17
C ASN A 62 6.35 -6.52 -13.99
N ARG A 63 5.08 -6.69 -13.64
CA ARG A 63 4.62 -7.42 -12.43
C ARG A 63 4.05 -8.79 -12.73
N GLY A 64 3.75 -9.08 -13.99
CA GLY A 64 3.12 -10.33 -14.40
C GLY A 64 1.62 -10.34 -14.13
N ARG A 65 1.09 -11.53 -13.82
CA ARG A 65 -0.36 -11.79 -13.76
C ARG A 65 -1.02 -11.18 -12.53
N THR A 66 -2.27 -10.79 -12.69
CA THR A 66 -3.19 -10.43 -11.61
C THR A 66 -4.10 -11.62 -11.31
N TYR A 67 -4.19 -12.01 -10.05
CA TYR A 67 -4.99 -13.12 -9.55
C TYR A 67 -6.32 -12.63 -8.98
N PRO A 68 -7.38 -13.46 -8.97
CA PRO A 68 -8.68 -13.06 -8.44
C PRO A 68 -8.58 -12.68 -6.96
N LEU A 69 -9.16 -11.54 -6.59
CA LEU A 69 -9.05 -10.97 -5.24
C LEU A 69 -9.60 -11.91 -4.16
N GLY A 70 -10.84 -12.41 -4.34
CA GLY A 70 -11.57 -13.17 -3.32
C GLY A 70 -10.86 -14.43 -2.82
N PRO A 71 -10.51 -15.39 -3.70
CA PRO A 71 -9.85 -16.63 -3.27
C PRO A 71 -8.49 -16.40 -2.60
N VAL A 72 -7.71 -15.42 -3.09
CA VAL A 72 -6.39 -15.13 -2.51
C VAL A 72 -6.53 -14.48 -1.13
N VAL A 73 -7.43 -13.50 -0.98
CA VAL A 73 -7.69 -12.86 0.31
C VAL A 73 -8.26 -13.86 1.32
N LEU A 74 -9.11 -14.80 0.89
CA LEU A 74 -9.60 -15.88 1.75
C LEU A 74 -8.45 -16.76 2.23
N LEU A 75 -7.55 -17.16 1.33
CA LEU A 75 -6.37 -17.96 1.67
C LEU A 75 -5.45 -17.21 2.65
N GLU A 76 -5.12 -15.95 2.37
CA GLU A 76 -4.32 -15.11 3.27
C GLU A 76 -4.98 -14.95 4.63
N THR A 77 -6.31 -14.79 4.67
CA THR A 77 -7.05 -14.72 5.95
C THR A 77 -6.92 -16.01 6.74
N ILE A 78 -7.06 -17.17 6.10
CA ILE A 78 -6.88 -18.48 6.74
C ILE A 78 -5.44 -18.63 7.27
N LEU A 79 -4.43 -18.29 6.47
CA LEU A 79 -3.02 -18.36 6.88
C LEU A 79 -2.70 -17.39 8.03
N GLY A 80 -3.26 -16.18 8.01
CA GLY A 80 -3.13 -15.21 9.09
C GLY A 80 -3.79 -15.69 10.38
N LEU A 81 -4.97 -16.34 10.30
CA LEU A 81 -5.62 -16.95 11.47
C LEU A 81 -4.82 -18.13 12.02
N LEU A 82 -4.21 -18.95 11.17
CA LEU A 82 -3.30 -20.03 11.60
C LEU A 82 -2.04 -19.48 12.28
N ALA A 83 -1.46 -18.41 11.74
CA ALA A 83 -0.33 -17.73 12.37
C ALA A 83 -0.69 -17.09 13.72
N LEU A 84 -1.88 -16.50 13.82
CA LEU A 84 -2.42 -15.97 15.07
C LEU A 84 -2.61 -17.08 16.11
N TRP A 85 -3.16 -18.23 15.69
CA TRP A 85 -3.28 -19.40 16.55
C TRP A 85 -1.90 -19.86 17.04
N GLY A 86 -0.91 -19.92 16.15
CA GLY A 86 0.48 -20.22 16.50
C GLY A 86 1.05 -19.24 17.53
N TYR A 87 0.85 -17.93 17.34
CA TYR A 87 1.24 -16.92 18.31
C TYR A 87 0.58 -17.17 19.68
N ILE A 88 -0.74 -17.34 19.73
CA ILE A 88 -1.48 -17.60 20.98
C ILE A 88 -0.97 -18.88 21.65
N TRP A 89 -0.71 -19.94 20.89
CA TRP A 89 -0.14 -21.18 21.42
C TRP A 89 1.24 -20.95 22.05
N THR A 90 2.12 -20.18 21.39
CA THR A 90 3.44 -19.85 21.94
C THR A 90 3.36 -18.96 23.19
N LEU A 91 2.25 -18.30 23.48
CA LEU A 91 2.06 -17.57 24.74
C LEU A 91 1.95 -18.49 25.96
N GLY A 92 1.71 -19.79 25.78
CA GLY A 92 1.65 -20.77 26.86
C GLY A 92 2.96 -20.97 27.63
N THR A 93 4.10 -20.52 27.08
CA THR A 93 5.42 -20.57 27.74
C THR A 93 5.83 -19.18 28.21
N PRO A 94 5.45 -18.71 29.40
CA PRO A 94 5.61 -17.30 29.80
C PRO A 94 7.07 -16.84 29.69
N LEU A 95 7.27 -15.61 29.20
CA LEU A 95 8.57 -14.96 29.16
C LEU A 95 8.66 -13.97 30.31
N ASP A 96 9.72 -14.04 31.12
CA ASP A 96 9.99 -13.04 32.15
C ASP A 96 10.61 -11.79 31.52
N TRP A 97 9.76 -10.83 31.17
CA TRP A 97 10.18 -9.57 30.59
C TRP A 97 11.03 -8.70 31.52
N SER A 98 10.98 -8.92 32.84
CA SER A 98 11.82 -8.18 33.79
C SER A 98 13.28 -8.62 33.74
N GLY A 99 13.53 -9.86 33.32
CA GLY A 99 14.85 -10.49 33.22
C GLY A 99 15.39 -10.63 31.80
N ILE A 100 15.02 -9.76 30.85
CA ILE A 100 15.37 -9.93 29.42
C ILE A 100 16.87 -10.14 29.16
N LEU A 101 17.75 -9.49 29.94
CA LEU A 101 19.21 -9.64 29.80
C LEU A 101 19.75 -10.96 30.37
N ALA A 102 18.95 -11.66 31.17
CA ALA A 102 19.27 -12.94 31.77
C ALA A 102 18.56 -14.12 31.08
N TRP A 103 17.89 -13.87 29.94
CA TRP A 103 17.25 -14.92 29.17
C TRP A 103 18.26 -15.95 28.68
N ASP A 104 17.96 -17.22 28.97
CA ASP A 104 18.65 -18.36 28.38
C ASP A 104 18.26 -18.55 26.91
N LEU A 105 18.89 -19.55 26.27
CA LEU A 105 18.62 -19.86 24.86
C LEU A 105 17.15 -20.24 24.61
N SER A 106 16.47 -20.90 25.56
CA SER A 106 15.09 -21.32 25.41
C SER A 106 14.14 -20.10 25.34
N ASN A 107 14.37 -19.10 26.18
CA ASN A 107 13.63 -17.85 26.18
C ASN A 107 13.84 -17.09 24.87
N TRP A 108 15.09 -16.98 24.39
CA TRP A 108 15.39 -16.33 23.10
C TRP A 108 14.73 -17.04 21.92
N MET A 109 14.72 -18.38 21.90
CA MET A 109 14.04 -19.16 20.87
C MET A 109 12.52 -18.96 20.90
N SER A 110 11.93 -18.94 22.10
CA SER A 110 10.49 -18.69 22.28
C SER A 110 10.10 -17.28 21.83
N PHE A 111 10.91 -16.28 22.17
CA PHE A 111 10.75 -14.90 21.69
C PHE A 111 10.86 -14.82 20.16
N GLY A 112 11.90 -15.43 19.57
CA GLY A 112 12.08 -15.45 18.11
C GLY A 112 10.92 -16.10 17.37
N LEU A 113 10.37 -17.19 17.91
CA LEU A 113 9.20 -17.87 17.36
C LEU A 113 7.92 -17.01 17.46
N ARG A 114 7.69 -16.36 18.61
CA ARG A 114 6.58 -15.39 18.78
C ARG A 114 6.70 -14.27 17.76
N PHE A 115 7.90 -13.72 17.60
CA PHE A 115 8.17 -12.64 16.66
C PHE A 115 7.87 -13.08 15.22
N LEU A 116 8.29 -14.28 14.82
CA LEU A 116 7.97 -14.85 13.50
C LEU A 116 6.45 -14.94 13.28
N PHE A 117 5.68 -15.43 14.25
CA PHE A 117 4.22 -15.49 14.14
C PHE A 117 3.59 -14.10 14.06
N VAL A 118 4.06 -13.13 14.85
CA VAL A 118 3.59 -11.73 14.78
C VAL A 118 3.81 -11.16 13.37
N PHE A 119 4.99 -11.34 12.79
CA PHE A 119 5.27 -10.89 11.43
C PHE A 119 4.40 -11.60 10.38
N ALA A 120 4.19 -12.91 10.54
CA ALA A 120 3.30 -13.66 9.65
C ALA A 120 1.87 -13.12 9.70
N VAL A 121 1.31 -12.86 10.89
CA VAL A 121 -0.04 -12.26 11.02
C VAL A 121 -0.10 -10.89 10.36
N ILE A 122 0.88 -10.01 10.62
CA ILE A 122 0.93 -8.67 10.00
C ILE A 122 0.98 -8.77 8.48
N ALA A 123 1.82 -9.65 7.93
CA ALA A 123 1.95 -9.84 6.49
C ALA A 123 0.67 -10.36 5.84
N PHE A 124 0.03 -11.39 6.43
CA PHE A 124 -1.19 -11.98 5.88
C PHE A 124 -2.42 -11.08 6.02
N PHE A 125 -2.48 -10.23 7.04
CA PHE A 125 -3.59 -9.29 7.22
C PHE A 125 -3.34 -7.93 6.56
N TYR A 126 -2.17 -7.68 5.99
CA TYR A 126 -1.86 -6.44 5.27
C TYR A 126 -2.84 -6.14 4.12
N PRO A 127 -3.20 -7.09 3.24
CA PRO A 127 -4.14 -6.84 2.14
C PRO A 127 -5.55 -6.42 2.61
N ILE A 128 -5.98 -6.87 3.79
CA ILE A 128 -7.27 -6.48 4.40
C ILE A 128 -7.32 -4.98 4.62
N GLY A 129 -6.23 -4.37 5.10
CA GLY A 129 -6.11 -2.92 5.27
C GLY A 129 -6.33 -2.15 3.96
N ARG A 130 -5.74 -2.64 2.86
CA ARG A 130 -5.95 -2.06 1.52
C ARG A 130 -7.39 -2.19 1.04
N ILE A 131 -8.05 -3.32 1.32
CA ILE A 131 -9.45 -3.54 0.94
C ILE A 131 -10.37 -2.57 1.68
N ILE A 132 -10.18 -2.42 2.99
CA ILE A 132 -10.93 -1.47 3.81
C ILE A 132 -10.70 -0.03 3.33
N ALA A 133 -9.43 0.34 3.11
CA ALA A 133 -9.06 1.66 2.59
C ALA A 133 -9.65 1.93 1.21
N GLY A 134 -9.62 0.94 0.31
CA GLY A 134 -10.19 1.03 -1.04
C GLY A 134 -11.70 1.25 -1.02
N LYS A 135 -12.42 0.46 -0.21
CA LYS A 135 -13.87 0.61 -0.03
C LYS A 135 -14.24 2.01 0.51
N TRP A 136 -13.52 2.49 1.53
CA TRP A 136 -13.73 3.83 2.08
C TRP A 136 -13.43 4.95 1.06
N ALA A 137 -12.34 4.80 0.30
CA ALA A 137 -11.92 5.78 -0.70
C ALA A 137 -12.74 5.73 -2.00
N ARG A 138 -13.57 4.69 -2.21
CA ARG A 138 -14.22 4.33 -3.48
C ARG A 138 -13.21 4.10 -4.61
N ILE A 139 -12.11 3.43 -4.26
CA ILE A 139 -11.08 2.98 -5.19
C ILE A 139 -11.24 1.46 -5.32
N ASN A 140 -11.55 1.00 -6.53
CA ASN A 140 -11.75 -0.41 -6.80
C ASN A 140 -10.40 -1.14 -6.84
N LEU A 141 -10.46 -2.43 -6.53
CA LEU A 141 -9.31 -3.32 -6.48
C LEU A 141 -9.55 -4.43 -7.49
N GLU A 142 -8.66 -4.57 -8.47
CA GLU A 142 -8.82 -5.54 -9.56
C GLU A 142 -8.49 -6.97 -9.12
N GLY A 143 -7.53 -7.13 -8.22
CA GLY A 143 -7.03 -8.44 -7.84
C GLY A 143 -5.74 -8.39 -7.02
N MET A 144 -5.18 -9.56 -6.75
CA MET A 144 -3.89 -9.72 -6.09
C MET A 144 -2.78 -9.81 -7.13
N CYS A 145 -1.64 -9.20 -6.84
CA CYS A 145 -0.48 -9.17 -7.72
C CYS A 145 0.80 -9.14 -6.89
N ARG A 146 1.95 -9.22 -7.57
CA ARG A 146 3.25 -8.99 -6.93
C ARG A 146 3.62 -7.52 -6.96
N ASP A 147 4.20 -7.04 -5.87
CA ASP A 147 4.70 -5.68 -5.75
C ASP A 147 6.11 -5.54 -6.38
N GLN A 148 6.87 -4.51 -6.00
CA GLN A 148 8.24 -4.31 -6.48
C GLN A 148 9.30 -5.20 -5.85
N TYR A 149 9.00 -5.78 -4.70
CA TYR A 149 9.85 -6.67 -3.93
C TYR A 149 9.34 -8.13 -4.01
N TYR A 150 8.42 -8.42 -4.93
CA TYR A 150 7.76 -9.72 -5.13
C TYR A 150 6.84 -10.15 -3.97
N GLU A 151 6.42 -9.21 -3.14
CA GLU A 151 5.47 -9.43 -2.05
C GLU A 151 4.01 -9.43 -2.58
N PRO A 152 3.11 -10.23 -1.98
CA PRO A 152 1.68 -10.16 -2.27
C PRO A 152 1.13 -8.77 -1.98
N THR A 153 0.45 -8.18 -2.96
CA THR A 153 -0.20 -6.88 -2.82
C THR A 153 -1.45 -6.80 -3.67
N VAL A 154 -2.24 -5.75 -3.45
CA VAL A 154 -3.49 -5.54 -4.20
C VAL A 154 -3.26 -4.61 -5.39
N LYS A 155 -3.67 -5.04 -6.59
CA LYS A 155 -3.72 -4.21 -7.78
C LYS A 155 -4.92 -3.27 -7.71
N ILE A 156 -4.61 -1.97 -7.70
CA ILE A 156 -5.60 -0.90 -7.77
C ILE A 156 -6.13 -0.76 -9.20
N ASP A 157 -7.44 -0.65 -9.37
CA ASP A 157 -8.06 -0.21 -10.63
C ASP A 157 -7.70 1.26 -10.87
N TYR A 158 -6.97 1.51 -11.96
CA TYR A 158 -6.38 2.81 -12.17
C TYR A 158 -7.41 3.87 -12.58
N VAL A 159 -8.53 3.46 -13.18
CA VAL A 159 -9.64 4.38 -13.52
C VAL A 159 -10.27 4.93 -12.26
N SER A 160 -10.77 4.07 -11.37
CA SER A 160 -11.38 4.51 -10.09
C SER A 160 -10.38 5.30 -9.25
N PHE A 161 -9.10 4.92 -9.27
CA PHE A 161 -8.04 5.67 -8.60
C PHE A 161 -7.88 7.09 -9.15
N LEU A 162 -7.74 7.27 -10.47
CA LEU A 162 -7.56 8.61 -11.05
C LEU A 162 -8.80 9.50 -10.86
N LYS A 163 -10.00 8.91 -10.85
CA LYS A 163 -11.27 9.61 -10.58
C LYS A 163 -11.47 9.97 -9.11
N ALA A 164 -10.88 9.22 -8.18
CA ALA A 164 -11.02 9.50 -6.76
C ALA A 164 -10.40 10.88 -6.39
N PRO A 165 -11.03 11.69 -5.53
CA PRO A 165 -10.45 12.95 -5.07
C PRO A 165 -9.06 12.78 -4.46
N ALA A 166 -8.19 13.77 -4.63
CA ALA A 166 -6.81 13.70 -4.13
C ALA A 166 -6.73 13.45 -2.61
N SER A 167 -7.67 13.98 -1.83
CA SER A 167 -7.78 13.73 -0.39
C SER A 167 -8.04 12.25 -0.08
N LYS A 168 -8.93 11.59 -0.83
CA LYS A 168 -9.25 10.17 -0.66
C LYS A 168 -8.06 9.27 -1.06
N ARG A 169 -7.39 9.57 -2.17
CA ARG A 169 -6.17 8.85 -2.58
C ARG A 169 -5.05 8.96 -1.55
N ARG A 170 -4.84 10.15 -0.99
CA ARG A 170 -3.86 10.37 0.08
C ARG A 170 -4.15 9.48 1.28
N TRP A 171 -5.39 9.54 1.77
CA TRP A 171 -5.80 8.76 2.94
C TRP A 171 -5.83 7.26 2.67
N PHE A 172 -6.14 6.83 1.45
CA PHE A 172 -6.02 5.42 1.05
C PHE A 172 -4.63 4.85 1.35
N PHE A 173 -3.57 5.54 0.90
CA PHE A 173 -2.18 5.11 1.15
C PHE A 173 -1.80 5.21 2.63
N PHE A 174 -2.28 6.21 3.35
CA PHE A 174 -2.04 6.32 4.80
C PHE A 174 -2.64 5.12 5.55
N PHE A 175 -3.94 4.86 5.35
CA PHE A 175 -4.63 3.75 6.02
C PHE A 175 -4.05 2.39 5.61
N ALA A 176 -3.68 2.21 4.34
CA ALA A 176 -3.06 0.97 3.86
C ALA A 176 -1.74 0.66 4.58
N GLY A 177 -0.83 1.63 4.75
CA GLY A 177 0.41 1.41 5.49
C GLY A 177 0.18 1.25 6.99
N PHE A 178 -0.58 2.18 7.58
CA PHE A 178 -0.85 2.25 9.01
C PHE A 178 -1.64 1.03 9.53
N TRP A 179 -2.27 0.26 8.64
CA TRP A 179 -2.91 -1.01 9.00
C TRP A 179 -1.96 -1.99 9.68
N THR A 180 -0.68 -2.03 9.26
CA THR A 180 0.33 -2.90 9.89
C THR A 180 0.56 -2.54 11.36
N VAL A 181 0.58 -1.25 11.68
CA VAL A 181 0.65 -0.73 13.05
C VAL A 181 -0.60 -1.15 13.84
N ILE A 182 -1.79 -1.00 13.26
CA ILE A 182 -3.06 -1.38 13.90
C ILE A 182 -3.07 -2.88 14.24
N THR A 183 -2.68 -3.74 13.29
CA THR A 183 -2.60 -5.19 13.51
C THR A 183 -1.60 -5.53 14.62
N SER A 184 -0.43 -4.90 14.62
CA SER A 184 0.60 -5.12 15.64
C SER A 184 0.14 -4.67 17.03
N LEU A 185 -0.52 -3.50 17.14
CA LEU A 185 -1.07 -3.01 18.41
C LEU A 185 -2.19 -3.92 18.93
N TRP A 186 -3.05 -4.42 18.05
CA TRP A 186 -4.08 -5.38 18.43
C TRP A 186 -3.48 -6.69 18.95
N LEU A 187 -2.45 -7.22 18.29
CA LEU A 187 -1.72 -8.41 18.77
C LEU A 187 -1.01 -8.17 20.11
N TRP A 188 -0.48 -6.97 20.34
CA TRP A 188 0.09 -6.59 21.63
C TRP A 188 -0.98 -6.59 22.71
N ILE A 189 -2.15 -6.00 22.46
CA ILE A 189 -3.26 -6.04 23.42
C ILE A 189 -3.62 -7.49 23.76
N VAL A 190 -3.74 -8.37 22.77
CA VAL A 190 -3.97 -9.81 22.98
C VAL A 190 -2.86 -10.45 23.83
N GLY A 191 -1.59 -10.19 23.51
CA GLY A 191 -0.44 -10.71 24.25
C GLY A 191 -0.40 -10.24 25.71
N MET A 192 -0.71 -8.98 25.94
CA MET A 192 -0.78 -8.39 27.29
C MET A 192 -1.87 -9.03 28.14
N PHE A 193 -3.08 -9.21 27.58
CA PHE A 193 -4.19 -9.81 28.32
C PHE A 193 -3.98 -11.30 28.62
N LEU A 194 -3.34 -12.05 27.73
CA LEU A 194 -3.19 -13.50 27.88
C LEU A 194 -1.95 -13.91 28.68
N ALA A 195 -0.82 -13.20 28.52
CA ALA A 195 0.46 -13.66 29.06
C ALA A 195 1.42 -12.53 29.47
N TRP A 196 0.93 -11.29 29.60
CA TRP A 196 1.78 -10.12 29.86
C TRP A 196 2.92 -9.98 28.83
N ASP A 197 2.62 -10.26 27.56
CA ASP A 197 3.61 -10.34 26.48
C ASP A 197 3.76 -9.03 25.69
N TYR A 198 5.01 -8.59 25.53
CA TYR A 198 5.37 -7.36 24.81
C TYR A 198 5.91 -7.60 23.38
N THR A 199 5.95 -8.84 22.89
CA THR A 199 6.59 -9.18 21.61
C THR A 199 6.01 -8.38 20.46
N ALA A 200 4.68 -8.28 20.40
CA ALA A 200 3.99 -7.54 19.34
C ALA A 200 4.03 -6.00 19.49
N LEU A 201 4.45 -5.48 20.65
CA LEU A 201 4.67 -4.04 20.83
C LEU A 201 5.92 -3.56 20.09
N ILE A 202 6.96 -4.40 20.03
CA ILE A 202 8.23 -4.08 19.39
C ILE A 202 8.04 -3.70 17.91
N PRO A 203 7.43 -4.54 17.04
CA PRO A 203 7.17 -4.15 15.66
C PRO A 203 6.22 -2.95 15.56
N ALA A 204 5.25 -2.80 16.46
CA ALA A 204 4.37 -1.61 16.46
C ALA A 204 5.16 -0.31 16.64
N ILE A 205 6.07 -0.26 17.62
CA ILE A 205 6.95 0.89 17.87
C ILE A 205 7.86 1.14 16.67
N ILE A 206 8.51 0.09 16.15
CA ILE A 206 9.42 0.20 15.00
C ILE A 206 8.67 0.76 13.77
N LEU A 207 7.48 0.23 13.48
CA LEU A 207 6.65 0.69 12.38
C LEU A 207 6.20 2.14 12.58
N VAL A 208 5.76 2.53 13.77
CA VAL A 208 5.38 3.93 14.07
C VAL A 208 6.56 4.88 13.86
N ILE A 209 7.75 4.53 14.35
CA ILE A 209 8.96 5.35 14.17
C ILE A 209 9.32 5.44 12.69
N PHE A 210 9.32 4.31 11.96
CA PHE A 210 9.68 4.27 10.55
C PHE A 210 8.68 5.02 9.67
N GLU A 211 7.39 4.69 9.76
CA GLU A 211 6.32 5.34 9.01
C GLU A 211 6.21 6.83 9.38
N GLY A 212 6.30 7.15 10.67
CA GLY A 212 6.33 8.52 11.18
C GLY A 212 7.50 9.31 10.61
N ALA A 213 8.72 8.77 10.63
CA ALA A 213 9.90 9.40 10.03
C ALA A 213 9.73 9.64 8.52
N VAL A 214 9.13 8.69 7.78
CA VAL A 214 8.82 8.88 6.36
C VAL A 214 7.83 10.01 6.15
N VAL A 215 6.73 10.02 6.91
CA VAL A 215 5.71 11.08 6.82
C VAL A 215 6.30 12.46 7.16
N LEU A 216 7.10 12.55 8.23
CA LEU A 216 7.75 13.79 8.67
C LEU A 216 8.78 14.29 7.65
N SER A 217 9.56 13.40 7.04
CA SER A 217 10.55 13.78 6.02
C SER A 217 9.94 14.35 4.73
N GLY A 218 8.65 14.07 4.46
CA GLY A 218 7.98 14.47 3.22
C GLY A 218 8.57 13.84 1.94
N ASN A 219 9.42 12.81 2.08
CA ASN A 219 10.08 12.14 0.98
C ASN A 219 9.09 11.22 0.21
N PRO A 220 8.88 11.43 -1.11
CA PRO A 220 7.92 10.66 -1.91
C PRO A 220 8.56 9.45 -2.65
N SER A 221 9.75 9.01 -2.23
CA SER A 221 10.46 7.89 -2.85
C SER A 221 9.65 6.59 -2.81
N SER A 222 9.71 5.80 -3.88
CA SER A 222 9.05 4.48 -3.96
C SER A 222 9.65 3.45 -3.02
N ALA A 223 10.88 3.65 -2.54
CA ALA A 223 11.51 2.80 -1.54
C ALA A 223 10.99 3.00 -0.11
N ARG A 224 10.03 3.92 0.09
CA ARG A 224 9.43 4.22 1.40
C ARG A 224 8.00 3.66 1.55
N GLY A 225 7.66 2.67 0.71
CA GLY A 225 6.37 1.99 0.72
C GLY A 225 5.17 2.93 0.61
N GLU A 226 4.09 2.59 1.32
CA GLU A 226 2.82 3.31 1.29
C GLU A 226 2.94 4.76 1.81
N MET A 227 3.80 5.01 2.80
CA MET A 227 4.00 6.36 3.33
C MET A 227 4.73 7.29 2.33
N GLY A 228 5.57 6.73 1.46
CA GLY A 228 6.11 7.46 0.30
C GLY A 228 5.00 7.86 -0.70
N HIS A 229 4.04 6.96 -0.95
CA HIS A 229 2.87 7.25 -1.77
C HIS A 229 1.95 8.30 -1.13
N TYR A 230 1.73 8.23 0.19
CA TYR A 230 1.02 9.26 0.97
C TYR A 230 1.64 10.64 0.77
N ASN A 231 2.97 10.77 0.94
CA ASN A 231 3.66 12.05 0.77
C ASN A 231 3.54 12.60 -0.66
N ARG A 232 3.57 11.71 -1.66
CA ARG A 232 3.36 12.08 -3.07
C ARG A 232 1.94 12.61 -3.29
N GLU A 233 0.94 11.91 -2.80
CA GLU A 233 -0.46 12.33 -2.93
C GLU A 233 -0.75 13.60 -2.11
N LYS A 234 -0.10 13.82 -0.96
CA LYS A 234 -0.16 15.08 -0.20
C LYS A 234 0.31 16.28 -1.03
N LYS A 235 1.40 16.14 -1.78
CA LYS A 235 1.88 17.18 -2.72
C LYS A 235 0.91 17.42 -3.87
N ILE A 236 0.29 16.35 -4.39
CA ILE A 236 -0.71 16.44 -5.46
C ILE A 236 -1.98 17.13 -4.96
N GLU A 237 -2.46 16.78 -3.77
CA GLU A 237 -3.65 17.35 -3.15
C GLU A 237 -3.53 18.85 -2.94
N HIS A 238 -2.36 19.35 -2.54
CA HIS A 238 -2.14 20.79 -2.39
C HIS A 238 -2.40 21.54 -3.71
N VAL A 239 -1.85 21.06 -4.82
CA VAL A 239 -2.07 21.64 -6.15
C VAL A 239 -3.51 21.45 -6.61
N TRP A 240 -4.08 20.26 -6.37
CA TRP A 240 -5.46 19.94 -6.69
C TRP A 240 -6.46 20.88 -6.01
N LYS A 241 -6.28 21.15 -4.70
CA LYS A 241 -7.11 22.10 -3.94
C LYS A 241 -6.99 23.52 -4.49
N LYS A 242 -5.79 23.95 -4.89
CA LYS A 242 -5.58 25.27 -5.53
C LYS A 242 -6.34 25.36 -6.86
N ASN A 243 -6.30 24.30 -7.67
CA ASN A 243 -7.03 24.25 -8.94
C ASN A 243 -8.54 24.21 -8.74
N LEU A 244 -9.02 23.49 -7.71
CA LEU A 244 -10.44 23.43 -7.37
C LEU A 244 -10.97 24.81 -6.99
N LYS A 245 -10.27 25.52 -6.10
CA LYS A 245 -10.63 26.89 -5.72
C LYS A 245 -10.69 27.85 -6.90
N LYS A 246 -9.78 27.70 -7.88
CA LYS A 246 -9.81 28.51 -9.11
C LYS A 246 -11.07 28.25 -9.93
N LEU A 247 -11.47 26.98 -10.07
CA LEU A 247 -12.68 26.60 -10.79
C LEU A 247 -13.95 27.09 -10.07
N GLU A 248 -13.96 27.07 -8.74
CA GLU A 248 -15.10 27.54 -7.93
C GLU A 248 -15.20 29.07 -7.89
N GLY A 249 -14.07 29.80 -7.93
CA GLY A 249 -14.03 31.27 -7.92
C GLY A 249 -14.11 31.93 -9.31
N THR A 250 -14.30 31.15 -10.38
CA THR A 250 -14.52 31.65 -11.75
C THR A 250 -15.94 31.37 -12.25
N GLY A 251 -16.84 30.97 -11.35
CA GLY A 251 -18.26 30.74 -11.61
C GLY A 251 -19.15 31.83 -11.04
#